data_AF-A0A7W1LZM8-F1
#
_entry.id   AF-A0A7W1LZM8-F1
#
_cell.length_a   1.000
_cell.length_b   1.000
_cell.length_c   1.000
_cell.angle_alpha   90.00
_cell.angle_beta   90.00
_cell.angle_gamma   90.00
#
_symmetry.space_group_name_H-M   'P 1'
#
loop_
_entity.id
_entity.type
_entity.pdbx_description
1 polymer ?
#
loop_
_entity_poly.entity_id
_entity_poly.type
_entity_poly.pdbx_seq_one_letter_code
_entity_poly.pdbx_strand_id
1 'polypeptide(L)'
;MISAGDFAVIERAFKTTVARPGSFTDADIAVYKKALREPFALTAAINYYRANFTRLFLKRRKPAEELSDGRIRVPTLFIYGEQDHAIVPETVRNVGAYIDAPYREVRIADSAHWVQNEAIAEVNTALGQFLDEA
;
A
#
# COMPACT_ATOMS: atom_id res chain seq x y z
N MET A 1 -13.83 12.93 13.45
CA MET A 1 -13.10 13.64 12.36
C MET A 1 -13.10 12.83 11.08
N ILE A 2 -12.56 11.59 11.05
CA ILE A 2 -12.52 10.77 9.81
C ILE A 2 -13.93 10.38 9.29
N SER A 3 -14.88 10.05 10.16
CA SER A 3 -16.26 9.75 9.76
C SER A 3 -17.14 10.98 9.49
N ALA A 4 -16.64 12.20 9.74
CA ALA A 4 -17.44 13.41 9.58
C ALA A 4 -17.78 13.68 8.11
N GLY A 5 -18.94 14.26 7.85
CA GLY A 5 -19.39 14.57 6.49
C GLY A 5 -19.45 13.34 5.58
N ASP A 6 -19.92 12.19 6.09
CA ASP A 6 -19.92 10.92 5.34
C ASP A 6 -18.53 10.56 4.79
N PHE A 7 -17.53 10.50 5.68
CA PHE A 7 -16.16 10.12 5.31
C PHE A 7 -15.56 11.01 4.19
N ALA A 8 -15.90 12.30 4.15
CA ALA A 8 -15.46 13.23 3.11
C ALA A 8 -13.93 13.26 2.92
N VAL A 9 -13.17 13.08 4.00
CA VAL A 9 -11.70 13.02 3.95
C VAL A 9 -11.20 11.78 3.21
N ILE A 10 -11.86 10.62 3.40
CA ILE A 10 -11.49 9.37 2.72
C ILE A 10 -11.82 9.44 1.24
N GLU A 11 -13.02 9.94 0.91
CA GLU A 11 -13.40 10.20 -0.48
C GLU A 11 -12.41 11.13 -1.18
N ARG A 12 -12.06 12.24 -0.51
CA ARG A 12 -11.08 13.18 -1.05
C ARG A 12 -9.75 12.48 -1.29
N ALA A 13 -9.27 11.67 -0.36
CA ALA A 13 -8.01 10.94 -0.53
C ALA A 13 -8.03 10.07 -1.80
N PHE A 14 -9.06 9.24 -2.01
CA PHE A 14 -9.17 8.42 -3.23
C PHE A 14 -9.20 9.25 -4.52
N LYS A 15 -9.77 10.46 -4.49
CA LYS A 15 -9.86 11.35 -5.66
C LYS A 15 -8.60 12.17 -5.90
N THR A 16 -7.79 12.46 -4.87
CA THR A 16 -6.67 13.41 -4.97
C THR A 16 -5.29 12.78 -4.82
N THR A 17 -5.17 11.53 -4.38
CA THR A 17 -3.88 10.84 -4.26
C THR A 17 -3.64 9.84 -5.40
N VAL A 18 -4.31 10.04 -6.53
CA VAL A 18 -4.11 9.29 -7.78
C VAL A 18 -3.37 10.17 -8.78
N ALA A 19 -2.46 9.57 -9.54
CA ALA A 19 -1.85 10.15 -10.73
C ALA A 19 -2.76 10.01 -11.96
N ARG A 20 -3.62 8.98 -12.00
CA ARG A 20 -4.59 8.74 -13.08
C ARG A 20 -6.01 9.13 -12.64
N PRO A 21 -6.55 10.30 -13.05
CA PRO A 21 -7.89 10.72 -12.66
C PRO A 21 -8.96 9.73 -13.13
N GLY A 22 -10.00 9.54 -12.31
CA GLY A 22 -11.08 8.59 -12.62
C GLY A 22 -10.77 7.14 -12.26
N SER A 23 -9.61 6.84 -11.65
CA SER A 23 -9.27 5.49 -11.15
C SER A 23 -10.19 4.98 -10.02
N PHE A 24 -10.95 5.89 -9.40
CA PHE A 24 -12.02 5.56 -8.47
C PHE A 24 -13.31 6.25 -8.91
N THR A 25 -14.35 5.47 -9.14
CA THR A 25 -15.70 5.99 -9.34
C THR A 25 -16.35 6.30 -7.99
N ASP A 26 -17.44 7.08 -8.01
CA ASP A 26 -18.24 7.32 -6.80
C ASP A 26 -18.83 6.01 -6.23
N ALA A 27 -19.12 5.04 -7.10
CA ALA A 27 -19.58 3.71 -6.68
C ALA A 27 -18.50 2.94 -5.93
N ASP A 28 -17.25 2.96 -6.41
CA ASP A 28 -16.12 2.33 -5.73
C ASP A 28 -15.92 2.94 -4.34
N ILE A 29 -15.92 4.28 -4.26
CA ILE A 29 -15.76 4.99 -2.99
C ILE A 29 -16.90 4.68 -2.04
N ALA A 30 -18.15 4.57 -2.52
CA ALA A 30 -19.29 4.19 -1.71
C ALA A 30 -19.12 2.79 -1.07
N VAL A 31 -18.49 1.84 -1.77
CA VAL A 31 -18.16 0.52 -1.21
C VAL A 31 -17.19 0.64 -0.04
N TYR A 32 -16.12 1.42 -0.17
CA TYR A 32 -15.17 1.65 0.92
C TYR A 32 -15.81 2.37 2.12
N LYS A 33 -16.63 3.39 1.86
CA LYS A 33 -17.38 4.09 2.93
C LYS A 33 -18.33 3.14 3.65
N LYS A 34 -19.04 2.28 2.93
CA LYS A 34 -19.92 1.26 3.51
C LYS A 34 -19.13 0.32 4.43
N ALA A 35 -17.98 -0.19 3.97
CA ALA A 35 -17.14 -1.05 4.79
C ALA A 35 -16.65 -0.34 6.07
N LEU A 36 -16.26 0.94 5.99
CA LEU A 36 -15.83 1.72 7.16
C LEU A 36 -16.97 2.07 8.13
N ARG A 37 -18.23 1.99 7.69
CA ARG A 37 -19.43 2.19 8.54
C ARG A 37 -19.78 0.97 9.38
N GLU A 38 -19.29 -0.21 9.02
CA GLU A 38 -19.55 -1.41 9.80
C GLU A 38 -19.08 -1.22 11.25
N PRO A 39 -19.80 -1.78 12.24
CA PRO A 39 -19.45 -1.64 13.65
C PRO A 39 -17.97 -1.97 13.88
N PHE A 40 -17.27 -1.06 14.56
CA PHE A 40 -15.84 -1.14 14.88
C PHE A 40 -14.85 -1.08 13.69
N ALA A 41 -15.30 -1.08 12.44
CA ALA A 41 -14.40 -1.10 11.27
C ALA A 41 -13.48 0.13 11.21
N LEU A 42 -14.04 1.35 11.34
CA LEU A 42 -13.23 2.57 11.39
C LEU A 42 -12.25 2.57 12.58
N THR A 43 -12.69 2.09 13.74
CA THR A 43 -11.83 1.96 14.92
C THR A 43 -10.68 1.00 14.66
N ALA A 44 -10.95 -0.15 14.04
CA ALA A 44 -9.93 -1.12 13.65
C ALA A 44 -8.92 -0.52 12.66
N ALA A 45 -9.39 0.18 11.62
CA ALA A 45 -8.54 0.87 10.65
C ALA A 45 -7.59 1.87 11.32
N ILE A 46 -8.10 2.69 12.26
CA ILE A 46 -7.26 3.65 13.02
C ILE A 46 -6.30 2.92 13.95
N ASN A 47 -6.71 1.79 14.52
CA ASN A 47 -5.88 1.04 15.46
C ASN A 47 -4.62 0.46 14.81
N TYR A 48 -4.59 0.19 13.50
CA TYR A 48 -3.36 -0.15 12.79
C TYR A 48 -2.29 0.95 12.92
N TYR A 49 -2.68 2.22 12.79
CA TYR A 49 -1.77 3.35 12.97
C TYR A 49 -1.35 3.49 14.43
N ARG A 50 -2.27 3.36 15.38
CA ARG A 50 -1.98 3.47 16.83
C ARG A 50 -1.01 2.39 17.30
N ALA A 51 -1.16 1.16 16.81
CA ALA A 51 -0.28 0.04 17.16
C ALA A 51 1.15 0.27 16.64
N ASN A 52 1.30 0.88 15.47
CA ASN A 52 2.61 1.17 14.88
C ASN A 52 3.24 2.47 15.41
N PHE A 53 2.45 3.42 15.89
CA PHE A 53 2.95 4.69 16.46
C PHE A 53 3.94 4.44 17.60
N THR A 54 3.62 3.52 18.51
CA THR A 54 4.48 3.17 19.65
C THR A 54 5.81 2.54 19.20
N ARG A 55 5.77 1.68 18.17
CA ARG A 55 6.94 1.01 17.61
C ARG A 55 7.85 1.98 16.85
N LEU A 56 7.25 2.92 16.12
CA LEU A 56 7.97 3.88 15.28
C LEU A 56 8.58 5.04 16.10
N PHE A 57 7.86 5.54 17.11
CA PHE A 57 8.25 6.77 17.82
C PHE A 57 8.82 6.55 19.22
N LEU A 58 8.45 5.48 19.93
CA LEU A 58 8.94 5.26 21.31
C LEU A 58 10.16 4.33 21.38
N LYS A 59 10.81 4.03 20.24
CA LYS A 59 11.97 3.12 20.11
C LYS A 59 11.81 1.79 20.87
N ARG A 60 10.57 1.37 21.14
CA ARG A 60 10.23 0.06 21.70
C ARG A 60 10.27 -0.99 20.59
N ARG A 61 11.41 -1.07 19.91
CA ARG A 61 11.75 -2.27 19.15
C ARG A 61 11.91 -3.35 20.22
N LYS A 62 10.94 -4.29 20.29
CA LYS A 62 11.37 -5.64 20.68
C LYS A 62 12.56 -5.95 19.74
N PRO A 63 13.69 -6.44 20.26
CA PRO A 63 14.74 -6.94 19.39
C PRO A 63 14.07 -7.80 18.32
N ALA A 64 14.45 -7.65 17.06
CA ALA A 64 14.01 -8.54 16.00
C ALA A 64 14.64 -9.94 16.19
N GLU A 65 14.76 -10.42 17.43
CA GLU A 65 15.39 -11.67 17.84
C GLU A 65 14.62 -12.90 17.33
N GLU A 66 13.40 -12.73 16.80
CA GLU A 66 12.59 -13.80 16.22
C GLU A 66 12.45 -13.75 14.68
N LEU A 67 12.98 -12.72 14.01
CA LEU A 67 13.00 -12.68 12.54
C LEU A 67 14.44 -12.92 12.08
N SER A 68 14.70 -14.10 11.50
CA SER A 68 15.94 -14.43 10.78
C SER A 68 16.49 -13.21 10.05
N ASP A 69 17.74 -12.77 10.35
CA ASP A 69 18.59 -11.78 9.65
C ASP A 69 17.99 -10.60 8.84
N GLY A 70 16.69 -10.34 8.94
CA GLY A 70 15.89 -9.46 8.09
C GLY A 70 15.76 -9.87 6.62
N ARG A 71 16.16 -11.08 6.18
CA ARG A 71 16.25 -11.42 4.73
C ARG A 71 15.06 -12.24 4.23
N ILE A 72 14.53 -11.85 3.07
CA ILE A 72 13.48 -12.59 2.34
C ILE A 72 14.15 -13.60 1.40
N ARG A 73 13.75 -14.88 1.47
CA ARG A 73 14.40 -15.99 0.73
C ARG A 73 13.49 -16.69 -0.29
N VAL A 74 12.42 -16.02 -0.69
CA VAL A 74 11.45 -16.52 -1.68
C VAL A 74 11.39 -15.55 -2.87
N PRO A 75 11.06 -16.02 -4.09
CA PRO A 75 10.86 -15.14 -5.24
C PRO A 75 9.95 -13.98 -4.86
N THR A 76 10.32 -12.76 -5.27
CA THR A 76 9.62 -11.54 -4.85
C THR A 76 9.42 -10.60 -6.04
N LEU A 77 8.16 -10.25 -6.28
CA LEU A 77 7.78 -9.15 -7.16
C LEU A 77 7.41 -7.93 -6.30
N PHE A 78 8.03 -6.79 -6.57
CA PHE A 78 7.71 -5.51 -5.93
C PHE A 78 7.20 -4.51 -6.97
N ILE A 79 5.96 -4.03 -6.78
CA ILE A 79 5.29 -3.09 -7.68
C ILE A 79 4.98 -1.79 -6.92
N TYR A 80 5.34 -0.64 -7.47
CA TYR A 80 4.98 0.67 -6.90
C TYR A 80 4.82 1.75 -7.97
N GLY A 81 4.06 2.79 -7.62
CA GLY A 81 3.87 3.98 -8.44
C GLY A 81 4.91 5.05 -8.10
N GLU A 82 5.48 5.70 -9.11
CA GLU A 82 6.54 6.69 -8.89
C GLU A 82 6.02 8.06 -8.43
N GLN A 83 4.71 8.28 -8.50
CA GLN A 83 4.04 9.50 -8.03
C GLN A 83 3.39 9.29 -6.65
N ASP A 84 3.71 8.22 -5.94
CA ASP A 84 3.17 7.94 -4.61
C ASP A 84 3.62 9.01 -3.59
N HIS A 85 2.66 9.58 -2.88
CA HIS A 85 2.89 10.60 -1.85
C HIS A 85 3.01 10.01 -0.42
N ALA A 86 2.56 8.78 -0.21
CA ALA A 86 2.63 8.08 1.07
C ALA A 86 3.88 7.21 1.19
N ILE A 87 4.21 6.45 0.14
CA ILE A 87 5.43 5.63 0.05
C ILE A 87 6.28 6.17 -1.09
N VAL A 88 6.93 7.31 -0.84
CA VAL A 88 7.70 8.01 -1.87
C VAL A 88 8.85 7.12 -2.39
N PRO A 89 9.21 7.18 -3.70
CA PRO A 89 10.21 6.30 -4.30
C PRO A 89 11.55 6.24 -3.53
N GLU A 90 11.94 7.34 -2.89
CA GLU A 90 13.16 7.41 -2.10
C GLU A 90 13.16 6.44 -0.91
N THR A 91 11.99 6.15 -0.34
CA THR A 91 11.83 5.26 0.83
C THR A 91 11.88 3.79 0.48
N VAL A 92 11.68 3.44 -0.79
CA VAL A 92 11.69 2.06 -1.29
C VAL A 92 12.91 1.78 -2.17
N ARG A 93 13.82 2.75 -2.30
CA ARG A 93 15.10 2.53 -2.95
C ARG A 93 15.82 1.36 -2.28
N ASN A 94 16.35 0.47 -3.11
CA ASN A 94 17.17 -0.65 -2.68
C ASN A 94 16.45 -1.71 -1.83
N VAL A 95 15.11 -1.84 -1.94
CA VAL A 95 14.36 -2.94 -1.30
C VAL A 95 14.92 -4.31 -1.71
N GLY A 96 15.37 -4.46 -2.96
CA GLY A 96 16.03 -5.67 -3.46
C GLY A 96 17.24 -6.11 -2.62
N ALA A 97 17.93 -5.21 -1.92
CA ALA A 97 19.04 -5.57 -1.06
C ALA A 97 18.62 -6.40 0.17
N TYR A 98 17.34 -6.50 0.51
CA TYR A 98 16.82 -7.33 1.59
C TYR A 98 16.32 -8.71 1.12
N ILE A 99 16.50 -9.03 -0.16
CA ILE A 99 15.93 -10.23 -0.80
C ILE A 99 17.08 -11.11 -1.31
N ASP A 100 17.23 -12.29 -0.71
CA ASP A 100 18.20 -13.33 -1.07
C ASP A 100 17.50 -14.42 -1.92
N ALA A 101 16.83 -13.98 -2.98
CA ALA A 101 16.05 -14.80 -3.92
C ALA A 101 15.82 -14.02 -5.23
N PRO A 102 15.25 -14.64 -6.29
CA PRO A 102 14.86 -13.89 -7.49
C PRO A 102 13.99 -12.70 -7.13
N TYR A 103 14.40 -11.51 -7.56
CA TYR A 103 13.71 -10.25 -7.30
C TYR A 103 13.40 -9.55 -8.61
N ARG A 104 12.16 -9.10 -8.75
CA ARG A 104 11.71 -8.27 -9.85
C ARG A 104 11.04 -7.01 -9.31
N GLU A 105 11.43 -5.86 -9.85
CA GLU A 105 10.84 -4.57 -9.53
C GLU A 105 10.08 -4.04 -10.74
N VAL A 106 8.84 -3.58 -10.51
CA VAL A 106 8.00 -2.93 -11.53
C VAL A 106 7.65 -1.54 -11.03
N ARG A 107 8.20 -0.52 -11.72
CA ARG A 107 8.01 0.89 -11.42
C ARG A 107 7.01 1.46 -12.42
N ILE A 108 5.94 2.08 -11.94
CA ILE A 108 4.89 2.63 -12.80
C ILE A 108 4.97 4.16 -12.71
N ALA A 109 5.58 4.78 -13.73
CA ALA A 109 5.93 6.20 -13.74
C ALA A 109 4.72 7.15 -13.62
N ASP A 110 3.57 6.73 -14.12
CA ASP A 110 2.32 7.48 -14.18
C ASP A 110 1.24 6.89 -13.25
N SER A 111 1.65 6.25 -12.15
CA SER A 111 0.77 5.80 -11.07
C SER A 111 1.23 6.40 -9.74
N ALA A 112 0.29 6.64 -8.83
CA ALA A 112 0.55 7.06 -7.46
C ALA A 112 0.36 5.89 -6.49
N HIS A 113 -0.36 6.11 -5.38
CA HIS A 113 -0.46 5.18 -4.27
C HIS A 113 -1.28 3.93 -4.58
N TRP A 114 -2.25 4.01 -5.49
CA TRP A 114 -3.25 2.98 -5.70
C TRP A 114 -2.98 2.19 -6.98
N VAL A 115 -1.78 1.64 -7.14
CA VAL A 115 -1.30 0.99 -8.39
C VAL A 115 -2.28 -0.03 -8.97
N GLN A 116 -2.98 -0.80 -8.13
CA GLN A 116 -3.96 -1.78 -8.57
C GLN A 116 -5.23 -1.18 -9.18
N ASN A 117 -5.56 0.07 -8.84
CA ASN A 117 -6.70 0.80 -9.39
C ASN A 117 -6.27 1.70 -10.55
N GLU A 118 -5.06 2.25 -10.50
CA GLU A 118 -4.54 3.17 -11.50
C GLU A 118 -3.95 2.44 -12.72
N ALA A 119 -3.20 1.37 -12.48
CA ALA A 119 -2.43 0.64 -13.50
C ALA A 119 -2.84 -0.84 -13.57
N ILE A 120 -4.15 -1.07 -13.72
CA ILE A 120 -4.78 -2.40 -13.69
C ILE A 120 -4.10 -3.38 -14.65
N ALA A 121 -3.84 -2.97 -15.89
CA ALA A 121 -3.27 -3.85 -16.91
C ALA A 121 -1.80 -4.20 -16.61
N GLU A 122 -1.02 -3.22 -16.19
CA GLU A 122 0.40 -3.36 -15.84
C GLU A 122 0.57 -4.24 -14.61
N VAL A 123 -0.23 -4.00 -13.56
CA VAL A 123 -0.23 -4.81 -12.34
C VAL A 123 -0.64 -6.25 -12.63
N ASN A 124 -1.75 -6.47 -13.34
CA ASN A 124 -2.22 -7.82 -13.66
C ASN A 124 -1.23 -8.59 -14.55
N THR A 125 -0.60 -7.90 -15.52
CA THR A 125 0.42 -8.51 -16.37
C THR A 125 1.65 -8.91 -15.56
N ALA A 126 2.13 -8.02 -14.67
CA ALA A 126 3.28 -8.31 -13.82
C ALA A 126 3.01 -9.46 -12.86
N LEU A 127 1.81 -9.50 -12.26
CA LEU A 127 1.38 -10.60 -11.40
C LEU A 127 1.30 -11.93 -12.17
N GLY A 128 0.69 -11.93 -13.36
CA GLY A 128 0.58 -13.14 -14.19
C GLY A 128 1.94 -13.71 -14.56
N GLN A 129 2.84 -12.87 -15.07
CA GLN A 129 4.20 -13.29 -15.41
C GLN A 129 4.95 -13.85 -14.20
N PHE A 130 4.85 -13.20 -13.04
CA PHE A 130 5.52 -13.66 -11.83
C PHE A 130 4.99 -15.01 -11.33
N LEU A 131 3.68 -15.24 -11.42
CA LEU A 131 3.07 -16.50 -10.98
C LEU A 131 3.29 -17.65 -11.96
N ASP A 132 3.46 -17.36 -13.25
CA ASP A 132 3.77 -18.36 -14.28
C ASP A 132 5.26 -18.77 -14.26
N GLU A 133 6.15 -17.91 -13.75
CA GLU A 133 7.60 -18.13 -13.62
C GLU A 133 8.01 -18.84 -12.31
N ALA A 134 7.09 -18.97 -11.34
CA ALA A 134 7.34 -19.51 -9.99
C ALA A 134 7.06 -21.02 -9.87
#